data_AF-E1ZUR1-F1
#
_entry.id   AF-E1ZUR1-F1
#
_cell.length_a   1.000
_cell.length_b   1.000
_cell.length_c   1.000
_cell.angle_alpha   90.00
_cell.angle_beta   90.00
_cell.angle_gamma   90.00
#
_symmetry.space_group_name_H-M   'P 1'
#
loop_
_entity.id
_entity.type
_entity.pdbx_description
1 polymer ?
#
loop_
_entity_poly.entity_id
_entity_poly.type
_entity_poly.pdbx_seq_one_letter_code
_entity_poly.pdbx_strand_id
1 'polypeptide(L)'
;MCAVRVLTDGEVNRSSIGHDDRTPSMTGGSGDPPHSGGSHGNGPSGSGGRVVPHLTDPNCMVQVMAPNAVLEPGMYEMWLVSELADKGTLADAMKAGWFKQAEAPGRNLPAILLCLLDVARGLEYLHSCNIVHGDLKPQNVLLKTAGNDRRGFVCKLGDFGLSRMLPETVSHVDTGSYGTVTHASPELLTDGRLTKACDVFAFGIVLWELVTGQRLFPDMHHMQ
;
A
#
# COMPACT_ATOMS: atom_id res chain seq x y z
N MET A 1 10.61 -5.43 -0.55
CA MET A 1 9.72 -6.38 0.15
C MET A 1 10.59 -7.22 1.05
N CYS A 2 10.26 -7.32 2.33
CA CYS A 2 11.03 -8.11 3.28
C CYS A 2 10.10 -9.14 3.92
N ALA A 3 10.53 -10.40 3.96
CA ALA A 3 9.88 -11.41 4.77
C ALA A 3 10.36 -11.22 6.21
N VAL A 4 9.40 -11.07 7.11
CA VAL A 4 9.66 -10.94 8.54
C VAL A 4 9.10 -12.17 9.21
N ARG A 5 9.92 -12.81 10.05
CA ARG A 5 9.43 -13.83 10.97
C ARG A 5 8.86 -13.13 12.20
N VAL A 6 7.61 -13.45 12.53
CA VAL A 6 7.00 -13.03 13.80
C VAL A 6 7.46 -14.04 14.83
N LEU A 7 8.36 -13.63 15.73
CA LEU A 7 8.78 -14.47 16.83
C LEU A 7 7.68 -14.45 17.89
N THR A 8 7.16 -15.61 18.27
CA THR A 8 6.25 -15.72 19.41
C THR A 8 7.06 -15.75 20.71
N ASP A 9 6.46 -15.33 21.82
CA ASP A 9 7.14 -15.20 23.13
C ASP A 9 7.90 -16.47 23.58
N GLY A 10 7.54 -17.64 23.06
CA GLY A 10 8.19 -18.92 23.35
C GLY A 10 9.54 -19.15 22.66
N GLU A 11 9.87 -18.46 21.57
CA GLU A 11 11.14 -18.65 20.84
C GLU A 11 12.27 -17.74 21.33
N VAL A 12 11.94 -16.55 21.84
CA VAL A 12 12.90 -15.57 22.40
C VAL A 12 13.68 -16.17 23.58
N ASN A 13 13.06 -17.10 24.31
CA ASN A 13 13.66 -17.75 25.47
C ASN A 13 14.62 -18.90 25.11
N ARG A 14 14.69 -19.34 23.84
CA ARG A 14 15.58 -20.42 23.40
C ARG A 14 16.91 -19.93 22.83
N SER A 15 16.97 -18.68 22.35
CA SER A 15 18.20 -18.08 21.83
C SER A 15 19.12 -17.46 22.89
N SER A 16 18.69 -17.44 24.17
CA SER A 16 19.38 -16.74 25.27
C SER A 16 20.20 -17.66 26.18
N ILE A 17 20.27 -18.97 25.91
CA ILE A 17 21.05 -19.91 26.74
C ILE A 17 21.98 -20.71 25.82
N GLY A 18 23.13 -20.10 25.51
CA GLY A 18 24.25 -20.74 24.83
C GLY A 18 25.53 -20.50 25.63
N HIS A 19 25.67 -21.19 26.76
CA HIS A 19 26.98 -21.42 27.37
C HIS A 19 27.13 -22.91 27.65
N ASP A 20 27.96 -23.55 26.83
CA ASP A 20 28.49 -24.88 27.03
C ASP A 20 29.25 -24.93 28.36
N ASP A 21 28.84 -25.83 29.27
CA ASP A 21 29.81 -26.58 30.07
C ASP A 21 29.17 -27.88 30.63
N ARG A 22 29.76 -29.02 30.20
CA ARG A 22 29.88 -30.34 30.88
C ARG A 22 28.68 -31.29 30.99
N THR A 23 28.86 -32.45 30.36
CA THR A 23 28.30 -33.80 30.68
C THR A 23 28.88 -34.36 32.01
N PRO A 24 28.45 -35.55 32.53
CA PRO A 24 27.12 -36.20 32.60
C PRO A 24 26.80 -36.82 34.00
N SER A 25 25.54 -37.16 34.32
CA SER A 25 25.16 -38.44 35.02
C SER A 25 23.67 -38.59 35.38
N MET A 26 23.13 -39.75 34.99
CA MET A 26 22.29 -40.71 35.76
C MET A 26 20.85 -40.38 36.25
N THR A 27 19.94 -41.22 35.71
CA THR A 27 18.79 -41.93 36.34
C THR A 27 17.48 -41.22 36.68
N GLY A 28 16.38 -41.75 36.09
CA GLY A 28 15.21 -42.21 36.86
C GLY A 28 13.84 -41.56 36.59
N GLY A 29 12.87 -42.38 36.16
CA GLY A 29 11.52 -42.37 36.76
C GLY A 29 10.38 -41.59 36.08
N SER A 30 9.63 -42.30 35.22
CA SER A 30 8.15 -42.37 35.10
C SER A 30 7.25 -41.32 35.79
N GLY A 31 6.28 -40.78 35.03
CA GLY A 31 5.05 -40.18 35.58
C GLY A 31 4.22 -39.42 34.54
N ASP A 32 3.16 -40.05 34.05
CA ASP A 32 2.14 -39.53 33.12
C ASP A 32 1.13 -38.55 33.82
N PRO A 33 0.24 -37.87 33.06
CA PRO A 33 -0.29 -36.52 33.29
C PRO A 33 -1.65 -36.54 34.05
N PRO A 34 -2.46 -35.46 34.24
CA PRO A 34 -3.30 -34.90 33.14
C PRO A 34 -3.92 -33.47 33.35
N HIS A 35 -4.72 -33.03 32.36
CA HIS A 35 -5.91 -32.13 32.48
C HIS A 35 -5.66 -30.65 32.90
N SER A 36 -6.38 -29.62 32.47
CA SER A 36 -7.65 -29.41 31.75
C SER A 36 -7.91 -27.89 31.65
N GLY A 37 -8.81 -27.47 30.75
CA GLY A 37 -9.55 -26.20 30.84
C GLY A 37 -8.93 -25.08 30.00
N GLY A 38 -9.59 -24.59 28.96
CA GLY A 38 -10.70 -23.60 29.06
C GLY A 38 -10.05 -22.21 29.06
N SER A 39 -10.41 -21.19 28.28
CA SER A 39 -11.71 -20.76 27.78
C SER A 39 -11.44 -19.46 26.99
N HIS A 40 -12.17 -19.24 25.89
CA HIS A 40 -12.69 -17.97 25.37
C HIS A 40 -11.79 -16.71 25.40
N GLY A 41 -11.60 -16.12 24.22
CA GLY A 41 -11.16 -14.72 24.11
C GLY A 41 -11.14 -14.20 22.69
N ASN A 42 -12.25 -13.59 22.28
CA ASN A 42 -12.41 -12.50 21.32
C ASN A 42 -11.21 -12.14 20.43
N GLY A 43 -11.45 -12.14 19.11
CA GLY A 43 -10.69 -11.28 18.20
C GLY A 43 -10.92 -9.79 18.52
N PRO A 44 -10.11 -8.92 17.89
CA PRO A 44 -10.76 -7.96 17.03
C PRO A 44 -10.13 -7.95 15.63
N SER A 45 -11.05 -8.08 14.67
CA SER A 45 -11.04 -7.46 13.35
C SER A 45 -10.55 -6.01 13.40
N GLY A 46 -9.55 -5.69 12.59
CA GLY A 46 -9.08 -4.33 12.36
C GLY A 46 -7.99 -4.32 11.30
N SER A 47 -8.37 -4.21 10.03
CA SER A 47 -7.47 -3.99 8.89
C SER A 47 -6.94 -2.55 8.89
N GLY A 48 -6.24 -2.16 9.95
CA GLY A 48 -5.54 -0.89 10.07
C GLY A 48 -4.04 -1.15 10.00
N GLY A 49 -3.37 -0.64 8.97
CA GLY A 49 -1.91 -0.74 8.85
C GLY A 49 -1.22 -0.19 10.09
N ARG A 50 -0.33 -0.97 10.70
CA ARG A 50 0.43 -0.59 11.90
C ARG A 50 1.68 0.19 11.49
N VAL A 51 1.83 1.40 12.02
CA VAL A 51 3.06 2.20 11.87
C VAL A 51 4.07 1.72 12.91
N VAL A 52 5.24 1.23 12.47
CA VAL A 52 6.35 0.82 13.33
C VAL A 52 7.49 1.85 13.20
N PRO A 53 7.94 2.48 14.30
CA PRO A 53 8.91 3.58 14.23
C PRO A 53 10.35 3.11 13.97
N HIS A 54 10.71 1.87 14.29
CA HIS A 54 12.04 1.33 14.00
C HIS A 54 12.01 -0.21 13.86
N LEU A 55 12.66 -0.75 12.82
CA LEU A 55 12.71 -2.20 12.57
C LEU A 55 13.64 -2.97 13.53
N THR A 56 14.44 -2.26 14.32
CA THR A 56 15.40 -2.85 15.28
C THR A 56 15.05 -2.52 16.74
N ASP A 57 13.81 -2.12 17.02
CA ASP A 57 13.37 -1.97 18.41
C ASP A 57 13.50 -3.35 19.11
N PRO A 58 14.26 -3.49 20.21
CA PRO A 58 14.43 -4.76 20.90
C PRO A 58 13.13 -5.30 21.52
N ASN A 59 12.07 -4.48 21.62
CA ASN A 59 10.72 -4.92 21.95
C ASN A 59 9.86 -5.25 20.71
N CYS A 60 10.39 -5.08 19.50
CA CYS A 60 9.75 -5.55 18.26
C CYS A 60 10.16 -7.00 17.98
N MET A 61 9.15 -7.88 17.98
CA MET A 61 9.26 -9.32 17.72
C MET A 61 9.49 -9.66 16.23
N VAL A 62 10.37 -8.91 15.57
CA VAL A 62 10.48 -8.84 14.11
C VAL A 62 11.90 -9.22 13.70
N GLN A 63 12.07 -10.43 13.16
CA GLN A 63 13.35 -10.84 12.56
C GLN A 63 13.27 -10.72 11.04
N VAL A 64 14.13 -9.89 10.45
CA VAL A 64 14.26 -9.80 8.98
C VAL A 64 14.97 -11.04 8.46
N MET A 65 14.33 -11.75 7.52
CA MET A 65 14.90 -12.97 6.93
C MET A 65 15.93 -12.63 5.85
N ALA A 66 16.94 -13.50 5.70
CA ALA A 66 17.87 -13.42 4.59
C ALA A 66 17.13 -13.62 3.25
N PRO A 67 17.56 -12.97 2.15
CA PRO A 67 16.86 -13.03 0.86
C PRO A 67 16.68 -14.45 0.28
N ASN A 68 17.52 -15.39 0.71
CA ASN A 68 17.57 -16.79 0.29
C ASN A 68 17.08 -17.78 1.36
N ALA A 69 16.46 -17.29 2.44
CA ALA A 69 15.93 -18.16 3.48
C ALA A 69 14.76 -19.00 2.92
N VAL A 70 14.75 -20.29 3.23
CA VAL A 70 13.60 -21.16 2.99
C VAL A 70 12.56 -20.84 4.06
N LEU A 71 11.36 -20.44 3.63
CA LEU A 71 10.27 -20.03 4.53
C LEU A 71 9.31 -21.20 4.75
N GLU A 72 9.21 -21.67 5.98
CA GLU A 72 8.18 -22.63 6.39
C GLU A 72 6.77 -21.99 6.37
N PRO A 73 5.75 -22.64 5.80
CA PRO A 73 4.40 -22.09 5.77
C PRO A 73 3.86 -21.75 7.17
N GLY A 74 3.24 -20.57 7.31
CA GLY A 74 2.50 -20.17 8.52
C GLY A 74 3.32 -19.50 9.64
N MET A 75 4.62 -19.26 9.46
CA MET A 75 5.48 -18.60 10.47
C MET A 75 5.95 -17.19 10.11
N TYR A 76 5.50 -16.64 8.98
CA TYR A 76 6.04 -15.40 8.42
C TYR A 76 4.94 -14.45 8.00
N GLU A 77 5.21 -13.17 8.18
CA GLU A 77 4.40 -12.08 7.63
C GLU A 77 5.20 -11.37 6.53
N MET A 78 4.48 -10.93 5.51
CA MET A 78 5.04 -10.13 4.43
C MET A 78 4.91 -8.66 4.77
N TRP A 79 6.05 -7.96 4.79
CA TRP A 79 6.08 -6.52 5.05
C TRP A 79 6.63 -5.76 3.84
N LEU A 80 5.91 -4.70 3.46
CA LEU A 80 6.32 -3.74 2.46
C LEU A 80 6.83 -2.48 3.15
N VAL A 81 8.15 -2.32 3.19
CA VAL A 81 8.80 -1.09 3.68
C VAL A 81 8.97 -0.14 2.50
N SER A 82 8.43 1.07 2.61
CA SER A 82 8.46 2.10 1.57
C SER A 82 8.67 3.48 2.18
N GLU A 83 8.91 4.48 1.32
CA GLU A 83 8.99 5.87 1.75
C GLU A 83 7.65 6.34 2.35
N LEU A 84 7.69 7.00 3.51
CA LEU A 84 6.51 7.59 4.12
C LEU A 84 6.09 8.89 3.41
N ALA A 85 4.89 8.92 2.82
CA ALA A 85 4.23 10.13 2.38
C ALA A 85 3.47 10.79 3.55
N ASP A 86 4.04 11.85 4.11
CA ASP A 86 3.67 12.44 5.40
C ASP A 86 2.50 13.43 5.35
N LYS A 87 1.90 13.67 4.18
CA LYS A 87 0.76 14.59 4.00
C LYS A 87 -0.54 13.90 3.58
N GLY A 88 -0.62 12.57 3.69
CA GLY A 88 -1.81 11.80 3.31
C GLY A 88 -2.00 11.73 1.79
N THR A 89 -3.25 11.61 1.35
CA THR A 89 -3.59 11.44 -0.06
C THR A 89 -4.05 12.75 -0.71
N LEU A 90 -4.07 12.78 -2.04
CA LEU A 90 -4.65 13.89 -2.79
C LEU A 90 -6.16 14.02 -2.51
N ALA A 91 -6.86 12.89 -2.28
CA ALA A 91 -8.25 12.90 -1.85
C ALA A 91 -8.44 13.64 -0.51
N ASP A 92 -7.54 13.44 0.45
CA ASP A 92 -7.57 14.12 1.75
C ASP A 92 -7.37 15.63 1.58
N ALA A 93 -6.40 16.04 0.77
CA ALA A 93 -6.14 17.45 0.46
C ALA A 93 -7.33 18.13 -0.25
N MET A 94 -7.99 17.42 -1.16
CA MET A 94 -9.21 17.91 -1.82
C MET A 94 -10.35 18.13 -0.81
N LYS A 95 -10.58 17.15 0.07
CA LYS A 95 -11.61 17.23 1.12
C LYS A 95 -11.31 18.34 2.14
N ALA A 96 -10.04 18.51 2.51
CA ALA A 96 -9.57 19.58 3.37
C ALA A 96 -9.59 20.97 2.70
N GLY A 97 -9.93 21.04 1.40
CA GLY A 97 -10.10 22.30 0.69
C GLY A 97 -8.80 23.01 0.32
N TRP A 98 -7.66 22.31 0.28
CA TRP A 98 -6.33 22.89 0.02
C TRP A 98 -6.23 23.63 -1.32
N PHE A 99 -7.09 23.28 -2.27
CA PHE A 99 -7.12 23.85 -3.61
C PHE A 99 -8.19 24.94 -3.79
N LYS A 100 -8.82 25.42 -2.72
CA LYS A 100 -9.72 26.60 -2.77
C LYS A 100 -8.88 27.88 -2.69
N GLN A 101 -9.31 28.94 -3.38
CA GLN A 101 -8.72 30.27 -3.17
C GLN A 101 -9.18 30.84 -1.82
N ALA A 102 -8.29 31.54 -1.11
CA ALA A 102 -8.57 32.07 0.22
C ALA A 102 -9.52 33.26 0.21
N GLU A 103 -9.47 34.10 -0.83
CA GLU A 103 -10.11 35.42 -0.84
C GLU A 103 -11.16 35.59 -1.96
N ALA A 104 -11.39 34.58 -2.80
CA ALA A 104 -12.33 34.65 -3.91
C ALA A 104 -13.00 33.29 -4.19
N PRO A 105 -14.24 33.27 -4.74
CA PRO A 105 -14.81 32.06 -5.30
C PRO A 105 -13.95 31.58 -6.47
N GLY A 106 -13.23 30.48 -6.26
CA GLY A 106 -12.29 29.99 -7.25
C GLY A 106 -11.41 28.87 -6.73
N ARG A 107 -10.63 28.30 -7.65
CA ARG A 107 -9.70 27.20 -7.39
C ARG A 107 -8.27 27.69 -7.57
N ASN A 108 -7.36 27.15 -6.75
CA ASN A 108 -5.92 27.40 -6.89
C ASN A 108 -5.39 26.60 -8.08
N LEU A 109 -5.65 27.09 -9.30
CA LEU A 109 -5.22 26.44 -10.55
C LEU A 109 -3.71 26.21 -10.61
N PRO A 110 -2.83 27.14 -10.18
CA PRO A 110 -1.39 26.87 -10.15
C PRO A 110 -1.04 25.63 -9.31
N ALA A 111 -1.60 25.49 -8.10
CA ALA A 111 -1.36 24.32 -7.26
C ALA A 111 -1.92 23.04 -7.90
N ILE A 112 -3.12 23.11 -8.49
CA ILE A 112 -3.76 21.98 -9.17
C ILE A 112 -2.92 21.49 -10.36
N LEU A 113 -2.45 22.41 -11.21
CA LEU A 113 -1.65 22.08 -12.39
C LEU A 113 -0.30 21.45 -12.01
N LEU A 114 0.32 21.91 -10.93
CA LEU A 114 1.55 21.29 -10.42
C LEU A 114 1.28 19.86 -9.90
N CYS A 115 0.14 19.61 -9.23
CA CYS A 115 -0.24 18.25 -8.82
C CYS A 115 -0.44 17.34 -10.02
N LEU A 116 -1.15 17.83 -11.04
CA LEU A 116 -1.40 17.08 -12.27
C LEU A 116 -0.10 16.80 -13.04
N LEU A 117 0.85 17.75 -13.04
CA LEU A 117 2.15 17.56 -13.65
C LEU A 117 2.95 16.44 -12.97
N ASP A 118 2.97 16.39 -11.64
CA ASP A 118 3.63 15.33 -10.88
C ASP A 118 3.01 13.95 -11.21
N VAL A 119 1.68 13.87 -11.24
CA VAL A 119 0.95 12.63 -11.58
C VAL A 119 1.23 12.21 -13.02
N ALA A 120 1.21 13.15 -13.97
CA ALA A 120 1.48 12.87 -15.38
C ALA A 120 2.90 12.37 -15.60
N ARG A 121 3.90 12.94 -14.91
CA ARG A 121 5.30 12.45 -14.93
C ARG A 121 5.42 11.04 -14.36
N GLY A 122 4.70 10.76 -13.27
CA GLY A 122 4.64 9.42 -12.70
C GLY A 122 4.07 8.40 -13.69
N LEU A 123 2.97 8.73 -14.35
CA LEU A 123 2.36 7.88 -15.39
C LEU A 123 3.27 7.70 -16.61
N GLU A 124 3.87 8.79 -17.10
CA GLU A 124 4.83 8.76 -18.21
C GLU A 124 5.97 7.78 -17.92
N TYR A 125 6.53 7.83 -16.71
CA TYR A 125 7.56 6.88 -16.27
C TYR A 125 7.05 5.44 -16.30
N LEU A 126 5.89 5.14 -15.71
CA LEU A 126 5.32 3.78 -15.73
C LEU A 126 5.10 3.30 -17.17
N HIS A 127 4.55 4.16 -18.02
CA HIS A 127 4.25 3.84 -19.41
C HIS A 127 5.52 3.62 -20.23
N SER A 128 6.62 4.31 -19.92
CA SER A 128 7.93 4.07 -20.52
C SER A 128 8.50 2.69 -20.17
N CYS A 129 8.14 2.17 -18.99
CA CYS A 129 8.48 0.82 -18.52
C CYS A 129 7.44 -0.24 -18.96
N ASN A 130 6.50 0.10 -19.85
CA ASN A 130 5.37 -0.75 -20.24
C ASN A 130 4.51 -1.22 -19.05
N ILE A 131 4.40 -0.41 -18.00
CA ILE A 131 3.52 -0.69 -16.86
C ILE A 131 2.29 0.20 -16.95
N VAL A 132 1.10 -0.40 -16.79
CA VAL A 132 -0.18 0.30 -16.61
C VAL A 132 -0.50 0.31 -15.13
N HIS A 133 -0.87 1.46 -14.58
CA HIS A 133 -1.24 1.58 -13.17
C HIS A 133 -2.56 0.85 -12.88
N GLY A 134 -3.60 1.11 -13.68
CA GLY A 134 -4.88 0.39 -13.67
C GLY A 134 -5.88 0.75 -12.57
N ASP A 135 -5.53 1.64 -11.63
CA ASP A 135 -6.42 2.14 -10.57
C ASP A 135 -6.01 3.56 -10.14
N LEU A 136 -5.77 4.44 -11.12
CA LEU A 136 -5.45 5.83 -10.82
C LEU A 136 -6.70 6.55 -10.28
N LYS A 137 -6.58 7.09 -9.08
CA LYS A 137 -7.60 7.89 -8.39
C LYS A 137 -6.94 8.77 -7.33
N PRO A 138 -7.60 9.83 -6.81
CA PRO A 138 -6.98 10.73 -5.85
C PRO A 138 -6.53 10.05 -4.54
N GLN A 139 -7.14 8.92 -4.17
CA GLN A 139 -6.73 8.13 -2.99
C GLN A 139 -5.38 7.43 -3.21
N ASN A 140 -5.03 7.11 -4.45
CA ASN A 140 -3.79 6.44 -4.83
C ASN A 140 -2.68 7.43 -5.21
N VAL A 141 -2.94 8.74 -5.04
CA VAL A 141 -1.92 9.79 -5.19
C VAL A 141 -1.53 10.26 -3.80
N LEU A 142 -0.33 9.93 -3.36
CA LEU A 142 0.20 10.26 -2.04
C LEU A 142 0.94 11.60 -2.06
N LEU A 143 0.92 12.32 -0.94
CA LEU A 143 1.53 13.64 -0.80
C LEU A 143 2.72 13.58 0.17
N LYS A 144 3.87 14.06 -0.32
CA LYS A 144 5.13 14.09 0.44
C LYS A 144 5.60 15.53 0.63
N THR A 145 5.98 15.91 1.85
CA THR A 145 6.56 17.24 2.13
C THR A 145 7.78 17.51 1.26
N ALA A 146 7.82 18.69 0.63
CA ALA A 146 8.90 19.14 -0.23
C ALA A 146 9.10 20.66 -0.08
N GLY A 147 10.23 21.07 0.48
CA GLY A 147 10.51 22.48 0.81
C GLY A 147 10.84 23.36 -0.41
N ASN A 148 11.19 22.75 -1.54
CA ASN A 148 11.50 23.44 -2.80
C ASN A 148 10.28 23.61 -3.72
N ASP A 149 9.13 23.01 -3.36
CA ASP A 149 7.88 23.15 -4.11
C ASP A 149 7.05 24.30 -3.53
N ARG A 150 6.42 25.10 -4.40
CA ARG A 150 5.57 26.23 -4.00
C ARG A 150 4.34 25.81 -3.18
N ARG A 151 3.91 24.55 -3.30
CA ARG A 151 2.82 23.95 -2.52
C ARG A 151 3.30 23.42 -1.15
N GLY A 152 4.61 23.29 -0.94
CA GLY A 152 5.21 22.63 0.21
C GLY A 152 5.15 21.10 0.16
N PHE A 153 4.76 20.52 -0.98
CA PHE A 153 4.68 19.08 -1.20
C PHE A 153 4.79 18.70 -2.68
N VAL A 154 5.07 17.43 -2.93
CA VAL A 154 5.00 16.78 -4.25
C VAL A 154 4.01 15.62 -4.21
N CYS A 155 3.40 15.32 -5.36
CA CYS A 155 2.54 14.15 -5.52
C CYS A 155 3.36 12.93 -5.96
N LYS A 156 3.02 11.75 -5.44
CA LYS A 156 3.62 10.46 -5.81
C LYS A 156 2.52 9.44 -6.08
N LEU A 157 2.67 8.67 -7.14
CA LEU A 157 1.79 7.53 -7.40
C LEU A 157 2.05 6.43 -6.35
N GLY A 158 0.98 5.85 -5.82
CA GLY A 158 1.00 4.74 -4.87
C GLY A 158 -0.06 3.70 -5.21
N ASP A 159 -0.08 2.62 -4.43
CA ASP A 159 -0.99 1.48 -4.61
C ASP A 159 -0.95 0.85 -6.02
N PHE A 160 0.05 -0.01 -6.21
CA PHE A 160 0.28 -0.74 -7.45
C PHE A 160 -0.37 -2.14 -7.45
N GLY A 161 -1.31 -2.42 -6.55
CA GLY A 161 -1.91 -3.77 -6.41
C GLY A 161 -2.62 -4.27 -7.67
N LEU A 162 -3.15 -3.34 -8.47
CA LEU A 162 -3.82 -3.63 -9.74
C LEU A 162 -2.97 -3.34 -10.98
N SER A 163 -1.72 -2.91 -10.79
CA SER A 163 -0.83 -2.60 -11.91
C SER A 163 -0.43 -3.83 -12.69
N ARG A 164 -0.21 -3.67 -14.00
CA ARG A 164 0.13 -4.75 -14.92
C ARG A 164 1.24 -4.31 -15.85
N MET A 165 2.19 -5.21 -16.10
CA MET A 165 3.18 -5.04 -17.15
C MET A 165 2.58 -5.53 -18.47
N LEU A 166 2.62 -4.69 -19.49
CA LEU A 166 2.26 -5.04 -20.87
C LEU A 166 3.47 -5.72 -21.52
N PRO A 167 3.32 -6.95 -22.05
CA PRO A 167 4.32 -7.52 -22.94
C PRO A 167 4.60 -6.60 -24.13
N GLU A 168 5.86 -6.54 -24.60
CA GLU A 168 6.27 -5.63 -25.68
C GLU A 168 5.49 -5.79 -26.99
N THR A 169 4.89 -6.96 -27.21
CA THR A 169 4.18 -7.32 -28.43
C THR A 169 2.67 -7.09 -28.36
N VAL A 170 2.12 -6.70 -27.21
CA VAL A 170 0.67 -6.53 -27.03
C VAL A 170 0.31 -5.12 -26.59
N SER A 171 -0.82 -4.63 -27.09
CA SER A 171 -1.34 -3.30 -26.77
C SER A 171 -2.19 -3.25 -25.50
N HIS A 172 -2.60 -4.41 -24.99
CA HIS A 172 -3.51 -4.55 -23.85
C HIS A 172 -3.25 -5.86 -23.09
N VAL A 173 -3.75 -5.90 -21.86
CA VAL A 173 -3.86 -7.13 -21.06
C VAL A 173 -5.34 -7.32 -20.73
N ASP A 174 -5.87 -8.51 -21.03
CA ASP A 174 -7.22 -8.89 -20.60
C ASP A 174 -7.21 -9.11 -19.08
N THR A 175 -8.15 -8.48 -18.37
CA THR A 175 -8.26 -8.58 -16.91
C THR A 175 -9.71 -8.69 -16.48
N GLY A 176 -9.97 -9.59 -15.53
CA GLY A 176 -11.23 -9.62 -14.78
C GLY A 176 -11.19 -8.81 -13.48
N SER A 177 -10.02 -8.29 -13.12
CA SER A 177 -9.85 -7.40 -11.97
C SER A 177 -10.00 -5.96 -12.43
N TYR A 178 -11.12 -5.35 -12.04
CA TYR A 178 -11.40 -3.94 -12.31
C TYR A 178 -10.88 -3.08 -11.16
N GLY A 179 -10.34 -1.91 -11.50
CA GLY A 179 -10.07 -0.86 -10.54
C GLY A 179 -11.36 -0.20 -10.06
N THR A 180 -11.25 1.05 -9.63
CA THR A 180 -12.39 1.82 -9.15
C THR A 180 -13.27 2.23 -10.34
N VAL A 181 -14.51 1.74 -10.38
CA VAL A 181 -15.47 1.94 -11.48
C VAL A 181 -15.61 3.40 -11.90
N THR A 182 -15.63 4.35 -10.95
CA THR A 182 -15.77 5.79 -11.24
C THR A 182 -14.60 6.40 -12.01
N HIS A 183 -13.46 5.71 -12.08
CA HIS A 183 -12.26 6.15 -12.79
C HIS A 183 -11.87 5.18 -13.92
N ALA A 184 -12.63 4.10 -14.09
CA ALA A 184 -12.37 3.10 -15.12
C ALA A 184 -12.81 3.61 -16.50
N SER A 185 -11.98 3.36 -17.51
CA SER A 185 -12.30 3.71 -18.88
C SER A 185 -13.39 2.80 -19.46
N PRO A 186 -14.17 3.27 -20.46
CA PRO A 186 -15.28 2.49 -21.00
C PRO A 186 -14.84 1.16 -21.62
N GLU A 187 -13.67 1.11 -22.28
CA GLU A 187 -13.11 -0.11 -22.84
C GLU A 187 -12.65 -1.11 -21.77
N LEU A 188 -12.18 -0.63 -20.62
CA LEU A 188 -11.87 -1.50 -19.49
C LEU A 188 -13.16 -2.10 -18.92
N LEU A 189 -14.23 -1.31 -18.79
CA LEU A 189 -15.51 -1.78 -18.25
C LEU A 189 -16.27 -2.70 -19.21
N THR A 190 -16.14 -2.48 -20.52
CA THR A 190 -16.91 -3.22 -21.54
C THR A 190 -16.17 -4.46 -22.00
N ASP A 191 -14.87 -4.34 -22.28
CA ASP A 191 -14.08 -5.40 -22.91
C ASP A 191 -13.09 -6.06 -21.94
N GLY A 192 -12.92 -5.53 -20.72
CA GLY A 192 -11.90 -6.01 -19.78
C GLY A 192 -10.46 -5.72 -20.24
N ARG A 193 -10.30 -4.78 -21.18
CA ARG A 193 -9.00 -4.49 -21.80
C ARG A 193 -8.27 -3.40 -21.05
N LEU A 194 -7.22 -3.78 -20.33
CA LEU A 194 -6.37 -2.84 -19.62
C LEU A 194 -5.24 -2.34 -20.54
N THR A 195 -5.16 -1.02 -20.72
CA THR A 195 -4.19 -0.34 -21.58
C THR A 195 -3.61 0.91 -20.92
N LYS A 196 -2.54 1.46 -21.50
CA LYS A 196 -2.00 2.78 -21.10
C LYS A 196 -3.06 3.89 -21.24
N ALA A 197 -3.98 3.78 -22.21
CA ALA A 197 -5.06 4.76 -22.41
C ALA A 197 -6.07 4.75 -21.25
N CYS A 198 -6.24 3.62 -20.56
CA CYS A 198 -7.08 3.54 -19.36
C CYS A 198 -6.56 4.48 -18.26
N ASP A 199 -5.24 4.53 -18.04
CA ASP A 199 -4.63 5.46 -17.08
C ASP A 199 -4.83 6.93 -17.51
N VAL A 200 -4.76 7.22 -18.81
CA VAL A 200 -4.98 8.57 -19.36
C VAL A 200 -6.43 9.01 -19.14
N PHE A 201 -7.39 8.10 -19.32
CA PHE A 201 -8.78 8.36 -19.01
C PHE A 201 -8.96 8.68 -17.52
N ALA A 202 -8.45 7.82 -16.63
CA ALA A 202 -8.49 8.01 -15.18
C ALA A 202 -7.83 9.34 -14.75
N PHE A 203 -6.71 9.71 -15.38
CA PHE A 203 -6.06 11.00 -15.19
C PHE A 203 -6.98 12.18 -15.54
N GLY A 204 -7.73 12.08 -16.63
CA GLY A 204 -8.75 13.06 -17.02
C GLY A 204 -9.84 13.23 -15.96
N ILE A 205 -10.28 12.14 -15.32
CA ILE A 205 -11.23 12.19 -14.20
C ILE A 205 -10.62 12.95 -13.02
N VAL A 206 -9.39 12.61 -12.61
CA VAL A 206 -8.69 13.31 -11.50
C VAL A 206 -8.53 14.80 -11.79
N LEU A 207 -8.17 15.16 -13.03
CA LEU A 207 -8.10 16.56 -13.48
C LEU A 207 -9.44 17.26 -13.29
N TRP A 208 -10.53 16.65 -13.76
CA TRP A 208 -11.86 17.23 -13.64
C TRP A 208 -12.22 17.45 -12.16
N GLU A 209 -12.02 16.44 -11.30
CA GLU A 209 -12.36 16.55 -9.89
C GLU A 209 -11.52 17.61 -9.16
N LEU A 210 -10.25 17.79 -9.53
CA LEU A 210 -9.42 18.86 -8.98
C LEU A 210 -9.90 20.23 -9.45
N VAL A 211 -10.28 20.39 -10.71
CA VAL A 211 -10.71 21.68 -11.25
C VAL A 211 -12.10 22.07 -10.76
N THR A 212 -13.04 21.13 -10.64
CA THR A 212 -14.40 21.44 -10.18
C THR A 212 -14.54 21.38 -8.67
N GLY A 213 -13.68 20.60 -7.99
CA GLY A 213 -13.83 20.28 -6.58
C GLY A 213 -15.01 19.33 -6.30
N GLN A 214 -15.55 18.68 -7.33
CA GLN A 214 -16.70 17.77 -7.26
C GLN A 214 -16.31 16.37 -7.75
N ARG A 215 -17.09 15.35 -7.38
CA ARG A 215 -17.00 14.01 -8.00
C ARG A 215 -17.67 14.03 -9.36
N LEU A 216 -17.03 13.46 -10.39
CA LEU A 216 -17.62 13.43 -11.73
C LEU A 216 -18.85 12.51 -11.79
N PHE A 217 -18.77 11.36 -11.11
CA PHE A 217 -19.85 10.37 -11.02
C PHE A 217 -20.25 10.16 -9.55
N PRO A 218 -21.02 11.07 -8.94
CA PRO A 218 -21.41 10.98 -7.53
C PRO A 218 -22.36 9.80 -7.25
N ASP A 219 -23.17 9.40 -8.24
CA ASP A 219 -24.22 8.39 -8.09
C ASP A 219 -23.76 6.97 -8.45
N MET A 220 -22.53 6.81 -8.97
CA MET A 220 -21.96 5.48 -9.24
C MET A 220 -21.29 4.94 -7.97
N HIS A 221 -22.07 4.27 -7.14
CA HIS A 221 -21.54 3.51 -6.01
C HIS A 221 -20.83 2.23 -6.48
N HIS A 222 -19.81 1.82 -5.71
CA HIS A 222 -19.04 0.60 -5.92
C HIS A 222 -19.98 -0.58 -6.21
N MET A 223 -19.87 -1.18 -7.40
CA MET A 223 -20.33 -2.56 -7.57
C MET A 223 -19.38 -3.41 -6.70
N GLN A 224 -19.84 -3.74 -5.49
CA GLN A 224 -19.23 -4.77 -4.64
C GLN A 224 -19.71 -6.14 -5.08
#